data_AF-A0A5C5W465-F1
#
_entry.id   AF-A0A5C5W465-F1
#
_cell.length_a   1.000
_cell.length_b   1.000
_cell.length_c   1.000
_cell.angle_alpha   90.00
_cell.angle_beta   90.00
_cell.angle_gamma   90.00
#
_symmetry.space_group_name_H-M   'P 1'
#
loop_
_entity.id
_entity.type
_entity.pdbx_description
1 polymer ?
#
loop_
_entity_poly.entity_id
_entity_poly.type
_entity_poly.pdbx_seq_one_letter_code
_entity_poly.pdbx_strand_id
1 'polypeptide(L)'
;MIRTITLSVGAAALALSLACTQESRPSETALDIQTIVGGNFTPDGVGPDLHRQTLERLHQRPDAYLTTFAEMYAGQRFEPQKWADLYLPTFLELVQKDEPARSREVARRLIERLDAVLYTLDQSRDRDAFLKLLSSEAARVVQRLDRQRAELRALLSEK
;
A
#
# COMPACT_ATOMS: atom_id res chain seq x y z
N MET A 1 -4.26 5.37 -71.22
CA MET A 1 -3.24 6.08 -70.42
C MET A 1 -3.99 7.08 -69.58
N ILE A 2 -4.24 6.85 -68.28
CA ILE A 2 -3.32 7.10 -67.15
C ILE A 2 -3.69 6.13 -66.00
N ARG A 3 -2.67 5.59 -65.33
CA ARG A 3 -2.75 4.75 -64.12
C ARG A 3 -3.00 5.63 -62.86
N THR A 4 -3.34 4.98 -61.74
CA THR A 4 -2.64 5.15 -60.43
C THR A 4 -3.52 5.52 -59.22
N ILE A 5 -3.72 4.49 -58.38
CA ILE A 5 -3.58 4.41 -56.91
C ILE A 5 -4.76 4.77 -55.97
N THR A 6 -5.30 3.66 -55.45
CA THR A 6 -5.93 3.34 -54.16
C THR A 6 -5.36 4.05 -52.93
N LEU A 7 -6.23 4.46 -51.99
CA LEU A 7 -5.93 4.45 -50.55
C LEU A 7 -7.25 4.46 -49.75
N SER A 8 -7.73 3.26 -49.39
CA SER A 8 -8.82 3.08 -48.44
C SER A 8 -8.28 3.24 -47.01
N VAL A 9 -8.24 4.48 -46.52
CA VAL A 9 -7.98 4.78 -45.12
C VAL A 9 -9.30 4.58 -44.37
N GLY A 10 -9.56 3.38 -43.86
CA GLY A 10 -10.86 3.13 -43.21
C GLY A 10 -11.08 1.79 -42.52
N ALA A 11 -10.04 0.98 -42.27
CA ALA A 11 -10.21 -0.31 -41.60
C ALA A 11 -9.13 -0.63 -40.53
N ALA A 12 -8.31 0.34 -40.14
CA ALA A 12 -7.23 0.15 -39.15
C ALA A 12 -7.51 0.78 -37.78
N ALA A 13 -8.65 1.43 -37.57
CA ALA A 13 -8.96 2.17 -36.33
C ALA A 13 -9.86 1.42 -35.32
N LEU A 14 -10.26 0.17 -35.62
CA LEU A 14 -11.18 -0.61 -34.77
C LEU A 14 -10.61 -1.95 -34.28
N ALA A 15 -9.29 -2.15 -34.41
CA ALA A 15 -8.59 -3.36 -33.93
C ALA A 15 -7.64 -3.07 -32.75
N LEU A 16 -7.79 -1.94 -32.04
CA LEU A 16 -6.91 -1.53 -30.94
C LEU A 16 -7.65 -1.29 -29.61
N SER A 17 -8.76 -1.99 -29.36
CA SER A 17 -9.51 -1.91 -28.09
C SER A 17 -9.78 -3.28 -27.44
N LEU A 18 -9.08 -4.32 -27.88
CA LEU A 18 -9.11 -5.67 -27.29
C LEU A 18 -7.74 -6.06 -26.72
N ALA A 19 -6.95 -5.07 -26.30
CA ALA A 19 -5.82 -5.33 -25.40
C ALA A 19 -6.39 -5.72 -24.04
N CYS A 20 -6.70 -7.01 -23.92
CA CYS A 20 -6.75 -7.81 -22.71
C CYS A 20 -6.59 -7.01 -21.41
N THR A 21 -7.69 -6.54 -20.83
CA THR A 21 -7.82 -6.56 -19.37
C THR A 21 -7.84 -8.02 -18.94
N GLN A 22 -6.66 -8.66 -18.96
CA GLN A 22 -6.39 -9.75 -18.06
C GLN A 22 -6.43 -9.11 -16.67
N GLU A 23 -7.56 -9.23 -15.98
CA GLU A 23 -7.58 -9.10 -14.52
C GLU A 23 -6.60 -10.14 -13.99
N SER A 24 -5.34 -9.72 -13.87
CA SER A 24 -4.28 -10.56 -13.34
C SER A 24 -4.68 -10.88 -11.92
N ARG A 25 -4.97 -12.15 -11.64
CA ARG A 25 -5.30 -12.58 -10.29
C ARG A 25 -4.16 -12.15 -9.37
N PRO A 26 -4.46 -11.55 -8.20
CA PRO A 26 -3.41 -11.17 -7.26
C PRO A 26 -2.57 -12.41 -6.94
N SER A 27 -1.25 -12.21 -6.87
CA SER A 27 -0.34 -13.27 -6.45
C SER A 27 -0.66 -13.72 -5.01
N GLU A 28 -0.27 -14.94 -4.65
CA GLU A 28 -0.42 -15.45 -3.28
C GLU A 28 0.19 -14.48 -2.26
N THR A 29 1.40 -13.97 -2.55
CA THR A 29 2.07 -12.94 -1.75
C THR A 29 1.22 -11.69 -1.57
N ALA A 30 0.58 -11.20 -2.64
CA ALA A 30 -0.28 -10.02 -2.56
C ALA A 30 -1.54 -10.28 -1.71
N LEU A 31 -2.14 -11.46 -1.82
CA LEU A 31 -3.29 -11.86 -0.99
C LEU A 31 -2.91 -11.99 0.49
N ASP A 32 -1.77 -12.62 0.77
CA ASP A 32 -1.23 -12.74 2.12
C ASP A 32 -0.98 -11.34 2.72
N ILE A 33 -0.35 -10.44 1.97
CA ILE A 33 -0.13 -9.06 2.39
C ILE A 33 -1.46 -8.35 2.69
N GLN A 34 -2.44 -8.42 1.78
CA GLN A 34 -3.75 -7.80 1.99
C GLN A 34 -4.44 -8.33 3.26
N THR A 35 -4.30 -9.63 3.51
CA THR A 35 -4.84 -10.26 4.71
C THR A 35 -4.16 -9.72 5.97
N ILE A 36 -2.83 -9.59 5.96
CA ILE A 36 -2.05 -9.04 7.08
C ILE A 36 -2.46 -7.59 7.37
N VAL A 37 -2.41 -6.72 6.35
CA VAL A 37 -2.66 -5.29 6.53
C VAL A 37 -4.15 -4.95 6.67
N GLY A 38 -5.05 -5.91 6.43
CA GLY A 38 -6.49 -5.72 6.60
C GLY A 38 -6.95 -5.61 8.06
N GLY A 39 -6.06 -5.88 9.03
CA GLY A 39 -6.30 -5.60 10.45
C GLY A 39 -6.92 -6.72 11.27
N ASN A 40 -7.20 -7.88 10.66
CA ASN A 40 -7.73 -9.05 11.37
C ASN A 40 -6.79 -10.27 11.29
N PHE A 41 -5.50 -10.05 11.05
CA PHE A 41 -4.51 -11.12 10.93
C PHE A 41 -4.10 -11.66 12.29
N THR A 42 -4.97 -12.50 12.84
CA THR A 42 -4.77 -13.23 14.09
C THR A 42 -5.27 -14.67 13.91
N PRO A 43 -4.84 -15.64 14.74
CA PRO A 43 -5.36 -17.00 14.66
C PRO A 43 -6.89 -17.07 14.77
N ASP A 44 -7.52 -16.20 15.57
CA ASP A 44 -8.98 -16.14 15.72
C ASP A 44 -9.67 -15.43 14.54
N GLY A 45 -8.97 -14.50 13.89
CA GLY A 45 -9.50 -13.69 12.80
C GLY A 45 -9.45 -14.38 11.43
N VAL A 46 -8.35 -15.07 11.11
CA VAL A 46 -8.16 -15.76 9.81
C VAL A 46 -8.16 -17.27 9.92
N GLY A 47 -8.20 -17.81 11.15
CA GLY A 47 -8.03 -19.23 11.43
C GLY A 47 -6.56 -19.59 11.73
N PRO A 48 -6.31 -20.52 12.66
CA PRO A 48 -4.97 -20.83 13.15
C PRO A 48 -4.06 -21.46 12.08
N ASP A 49 -4.61 -22.23 11.14
CA ASP A 49 -3.85 -22.85 10.06
C ASP A 49 -3.40 -21.83 9.02
N LEU A 50 -4.31 -20.97 8.56
CA LEU A 50 -3.99 -19.93 7.58
C LEU A 50 -2.98 -18.94 8.15
N HIS A 51 -3.19 -18.48 9.38
CA HIS A 51 -2.25 -17.60 10.08
C HIS A 51 -0.83 -18.20 10.11
N ARG A 52 -0.71 -19.48 10.50
CA ARG A 52 0.60 -20.17 10.56
C ARG A 52 1.24 -20.29 9.18
N GLN A 53 0.47 -20.71 8.17
CA GLN A 53 0.98 -20.90 6.81
C GLN A 53 1.44 -19.59 6.18
N THR A 54 0.68 -18.51 6.36
CA THR A 54 1.06 -17.18 5.86
C THR A 54 2.35 -16.69 6.51
N LEU A 55 2.49 -16.84 7.84
CA LEU A 55 3.75 -16.50 8.52
C LEU A 55 4.92 -17.36 8.03
N GLU A 56 4.71 -18.67 7.86
CA GLU A 56 5.75 -19.57 7.34
C GLU A 56 6.21 -19.15 5.93
N ARG A 57 5.27 -18.87 5.01
CA ARG A 57 5.59 -18.39 3.66
C ARG A 57 6.32 -17.05 3.67
N LEU A 58 5.93 -16.15 4.58
CA LEU A 58 6.56 -14.84 4.76
C LEU A 58 8.02 -15.00 5.22
N HIS A 59 8.28 -15.80 6.25
CA HIS A 59 9.62 -16.05 6.76
C HIS A 59 10.52 -16.81 5.77
N GLN A 60 9.96 -17.64 4.90
CA GLN A 60 10.71 -18.32 3.85
C GLN A 60 11.17 -17.37 2.72
N ARG A 61 10.44 -16.28 2.46
CA ARG A 61 10.70 -15.38 1.32
C ARG A 61 10.49 -13.90 1.68
N PRO A 62 11.12 -13.36 2.74
CA PRO A 62 10.83 -12.02 3.24
C PRO A 62 11.11 -10.91 2.21
N ASP A 63 12.14 -11.08 1.39
CA ASP A 63 12.48 -10.15 0.31
C ASP A 63 11.38 -10.00 -0.76
N ALA A 64 10.77 -11.12 -1.17
CA ALA A 64 9.68 -11.12 -2.14
C ALA A 64 8.45 -10.42 -1.56
N TYR A 65 8.15 -10.68 -0.29
CA TYR A 65 7.05 -10.03 0.44
C TYR A 65 7.26 -8.52 0.57
N LEU A 66 8.46 -8.06 0.96
CA LEU A 66 8.77 -6.62 1.03
C LEU A 66 8.71 -5.95 -0.34
N THR A 67 9.17 -6.62 -1.40
CA THR A 67 9.12 -6.09 -2.76
C THR A 67 7.68 -5.92 -3.22
N THR A 68 6.84 -6.95 -3.09
CA THR A 68 5.41 -6.86 -3.43
C THR A 68 4.70 -5.82 -2.56
N PHE A 69 4.98 -5.75 -1.26
CA PHE A 69 4.39 -4.75 -0.38
C PHE A 69 4.79 -3.32 -0.79
N ALA A 70 6.06 -3.10 -1.10
CA ALA A 70 6.55 -1.80 -1.57
C ALA A 70 5.91 -1.41 -2.91
N GLU A 71 5.73 -2.35 -3.84
CA GLU A 71 5.02 -2.09 -5.09
C GLU A 71 3.57 -1.70 -4.85
N MET A 72 2.88 -2.37 -3.93
CA MET A 72 1.47 -2.13 -3.61
C MET A 72 1.25 -0.79 -2.90
N TYR A 73 2.09 -0.43 -1.94
CA TYR A 73 1.84 0.73 -1.07
C TYR A 73 2.88 1.85 -1.23
N ALA A 74 4.15 1.54 -1.42
CA ALA A 74 5.17 2.58 -1.65
C ALA A 74 5.29 3.02 -3.13
N GLY A 75 4.75 2.26 -4.08
CA GLY A 75 4.80 2.56 -5.53
C GLY A 75 3.52 3.17 -6.09
N GLN A 76 2.35 2.89 -5.51
CA GLN A 76 1.06 3.31 -6.06
C GLN A 76 0.66 4.75 -5.70
N ARG A 77 -0.47 5.22 -6.24
CA ARG A 77 -1.09 6.48 -5.85
C ARG A 77 -1.53 6.41 -4.38
N PHE A 78 -1.17 7.42 -3.59
CA PHE A 78 -1.58 7.51 -2.19
C PHE A 78 -3.06 7.86 -2.09
N GLU A 79 -3.84 7.02 -1.40
CA GLU A 79 -5.26 7.21 -1.13
C GLU A 79 -5.47 7.26 0.39
N PRO A 80 -5.53 8.47 1.00
CA PRO A 80 -5.51 8.63 2.46
C PRO A 80 -6.58 7.82 3.18
N GLN A 81 -7.79 7.78 2.61
CA GLN A 81 -8.92 7.06 3.20
C GLN A 81 -8.63 5.55 3.29
N LYS A 82 -8.18 4.95 2.18
CA LYS A 82 -7.86 3.52 2.14
C LYS A 82 -6.72 3.20 3.10
N TRP A 83 -5.67 4.02 3.11
CA TRP A 83 -4.51 3.80 3.96
C TRP A 83 -4.84 3.88 5.44
N ALA A 84 -5.75 4.79 5.83
CA ALA A 84 -6.17 4.94 7.22
C ALA A 84 -6.90 3.70 7.78
N ASP A 85 -7.41 2.82 6.92
CA ASP A 85 -8.05 1.55 7.33
C ASP A 85 -7.08 0.36 7.30
N LEU A 86 -5.86 0.53 6.79
CA LEU A 86 -4.85 -0.52 6.74
C LEU A 86 -3.97 -0.53 8.00
N TYR A 87 -3.30 -1.65 8.23
CA TYR A 87 -2.36 -1.87 9.32
C TYR A 87 -0.96 -2.10 8.74
N LEU A 88 -0.50 -1.12 7.95
CA LEU A 88 0.79 -1.18 7.26
C LEU A 88 2.00 -1.40 8.20
N PRO A 89 2.08 -0.77 9.40
CA PRO A 89 3.20 -0.99 10.31
C PRO A 89 3.30 -2.44 10.79
N THR A 90 2.17 -3.09 11.06
CA THR A 90 2.10 -4.49 11.50
C THR A 90 2.77 -5.45 10.51
N PHE A 91 2.61 -5.23 9.20
CA PHE A 91 3.32 -6.05 8.22
C PHE A 91 4.84 -5.88 8.31
N LEU A 92 5.32 -4.64 8.45
CA LEU A 92 6.75 -4.37 8.55
C LEU A 92 7.36 -4.90 9.84
N GLU A 93 6.62 -4.85 10.96
CA GLU A 93 7.02 -5.47 12.24
C GLU A 93 7.23 -6.99 12.10
N LEU A 94 6.34 -7.68 11.39
CA LEU A 94 6.44 -9.13 11.16
C LEU A 94 7.69 -9.50 10.36
N VAL A 95 8.03 -8.72 9.33
CA VAL A 95 9.18 -9.00 8.45
C VAL A 95 10.51 -8.47 9.00
N GLN A 96 10.48 -7.43 9.86
CA GLN A 96 11.70 -6.77 10.36
C GLN A 96 12.67 -7.73 11.05
N LYS A 97 12.20 -8.84 11.62
CA LYS A 97 13.06 -9.87 12.23
C LYS A 97 14.00 -10.52 11.23
N ASP A 98 13.54 -10.72 9.99
CA ASP A 98 14.30 -11.39 8.94
C ASP A 98 15.04 -10.40 8.03
N GLU A 99 14.44 -9.24 7.74
CA GLU A 99 14.96 -8.24 6.80
C GLU A 99 14.94 -6.81 7.40
N PRO A 100 15.65 -6.54 8.51
CA PRO A 100 15.53 -5.29 9.25
C PRO A 100 15.92 -4.05 8.43
N ALA A 101 16.99 -4.15 7.63
CA ALA A 101 17.48 -3.03 6.84
C ALA A 101 16.45 -2.62 5.77
N ARG A 102 15.85 -3.60 5.09
CA ARG A 102 14.89 -3.36 4.01
C ARG A 102 13.51 -2.97 4.54
N SER A 103 13.06 -3.54 5.66
CA SER A 103 11.86 -3.07 6.36
C SER A 103 12.00 -1.59 6.76
N ARG A 104 13.15 -1.18 7.32
CA ARG A 104 13.41 0.24 7.66
C ARG A 104 13.44 1.13 6.42
N GLU A 105 13.98 0.67 5.30
CA GLU A 105 13.94 1.41 4.03
C GLU A 105 12.51 1.64 3.55
N VAL A 106 11.69 0.59 3.52
CA VAL A 106 10.27 0.68 3.14
C VAL A 106 9.51 1.60 4.10
N ALA A 107 9.74 1.48 5.41
CA ALA A 107 9.13 2.37 6.41
C ALA A 107 9.45 3.85 6.14
N ARG A 108 10.70 4.20 5.80
CA ARG A 108 11.06 5.59 5.43
C ARG A 108 10.26 6.09 4.24
N ARG A 109 10.15 5.29 3.17
CA ARG A 109 9.37 5.66 1.97
C ARG A 109 7.88 5.87 2.28
N LEU A 110 7.31 5.08 3.19
CA LEU A 110 5.93 5.27 3.65
C LEU A 110 5.79 6.54 4.50
N ILE A 111 6.74 6.81 5.40
CA ILE A 111 6.75 8.02 6.24
C ILE A 111 6.80 9.27 5.35
N GLU A 112 7.64 9.31 4.33
CA GLU A 112 7.72 10.44 3.40
C GLU A 112 6.36 10.76 2.75
N ARG A 113 5.59 9.72 2.42
CA ARG A 113 4.24 9.87 1.86
C ARG A 113 3.25 10.40 2.89
N LEU A 114 3.31 9.89 4.13
CA LEU A 114 2.46 10.36 5.22
C LEU A 114 2.80 11.80 5.61
N ASP A 115 4.08 12.17 5.63
CA ASP A 115 4.55 13.53 5.92
C ASP A 115 4.03 14.53 4.89
N ALA A 116 4.00 14.16 3.61
CA ALA A 116 3.42 15.01 2.57
C ALA A 116 1.93 15.31 2.79
N VAL A 117 1.16 14.33 3.28
CA VAL A 117 -0.29 14.49 3.52
C VAL A 117 -0.59 15.18 4.85
N LEU A 118 0.21 14.89 5.87
CA LEU A 118 0.05 15.46 7.21
C LEU A 118 0.74 16.82 7.39
N TYR A 119 1.39 17.33 6.33
CA TYR A 119 2.11 18.61 6.37
C TYR A 119 1.26 19.75 6.96
N THR A 120 0.00 19.91 6.52
CA THR A 120 -0.89 20.96 7.02
C THR A 120 -1.20 20.80 8.51
N LEU A 121 -1.36 19.56 8.99
CA LEU A 121 -1.55 19.29 10.42
C LEU A 121 -0.30 19.67 11.21
N ASP A 122 0.90 19.39 10.68
CA ASP A 122 2.16 19.70 11.34
C ASP A 122 2.46 21.21 11.38
N GLN A 123 1.98 21.98 10.40
CA GLN A 123 2.08 23.44 10.40
C GLN A 123 1.05 24.12 11.32
N SER A 124 0.05 23.38 11.81
CA SER A 124 -0.95 23.95 12.71
C SER A 124 -0.34 24.23 14.09
N ARG A 125 -0.56 25.46 14.60
CA ARG A 125 -0.12 25.84 15.95
C ARG A 125 -0.87 25.11 17.06
N ASP A 126 -2.12 24.75 16.76
CA ASP A 126 -3.01 24.00 17.65
C ASP A 126 -3.66 22.87 16.85
N ARG A 127 -3.11 21.67 17.00
CA ARG A 127 -3.56 20.46 16.31
C ARG A 127 -5.00 20.11 16.66
N ASP A 128 -5.38 20.27 17.93
CA ASP A 128 -6.71 19.91 18.40
C ASP A 128 -7.77 20.88 17.85
N ALA A 129 -7.47 22.18 17.80
CA ALA A 129 -8.32 23.15 17.14
C ALA A 129 -8.45 22.85 15.64
N PHE A 130 -7.35 22.53 14.96
CA PHE A 130 -7.38 22.16 13.54
C PHE A 130 -8.27 20.93 13.29
N LEU A 131 -8.13 19.86 14.08
CA LEU A 131 -8.96 18.66 13.93
C LEU A 131 -10.45 18.93 14.17
N LYS A 132 -10.80 19.88 15.06
CA LYS A 132 -12.20 20.30 15.29
C LYS A 132 -12.81 21.08 14.11
N LEU A 133 -11.99 21.65 13.22
CA LEU A 133 -12.47 22.31 12.00
C LEU A 133 -12.81 21.31 10.89
N LEU A 134 -12.32 20.07 10.98
CA LEU A 134 -12.60 19.02 10.01
C LEU A 134 -13.95 18.34 10.30
N SER A 135 -14.50 17.66 9.30
CA SER A 135 -15.58 16.71 9.55
C SER A 135 -15.09 15.58 10.46
N SER A 136 -16.00 14.97 11.22
CA SER A 136 -15.64 13.87 12.13
C SER A 136 -14.97 12.69 11.41
N GLU A 137 -15.35 12.44 10.16
CA GLU A 137 -14.71 11.42 9.32
C GLU A 137 -13.28 11.81 8.93
N ALA A 138 -13.08 13.02 8.41
CA ALA A 138 -11.75 13.50 8.03
C ALA A 138 -10.80 13.57 9.23
N ALA A 139 -11.30 13.99 10.40
CA ALA A 139 -10.51 13.99 11.63
C ALA A 139 -10.03 12.58 12.01
N ARG A 140 -10.90 11.56 11.92
CA ARG A 140 -10.54 10.16 12.20
C ARG A 140 -9.47 9.64 11.24
N VAL A 141 -9.62 9.94 9.95
CA VAL A 141 -8.64 9.55 8.91
C VAL A 141 -7.28 10.17 9.23
N VAL A 142 -7.24 11.48 9.47
CA VAL A 142 -6.00 12.20 9.82
C VAL A 142 -5.36 11.62 11.08
N GLN A 143 -6.13 11.37 12.14
CA GLN A 143 -5.62 10.78 13.37
C GLN A 143 -5.04 9.37 13.17
N ARG A 144 -5.66 8.53 12.33
CA ARG A 144 -5.15 7.19 12.04
C ARG A 144 -3.87 7.24 11.22
N LEU A 145 -3.80 8.10 10.21
CA LEU A 145 -2.57 8.30 9.44
C LEU A 145 -1.42 8.85 10.30
N ASP A 146 -1.72 9.77 11.23
CA ASP A 146 -0.72 10.30 12.17
C ASP A 146 -0.22 9.22 13.13
N ARG A 147 -1.11 8.34 13.60
CA ARG A 147 -0.74 7.15 14.40
C ARG A 147 0.16 6.20 13.61
N GLN A 148 -0.25 5.82 12.40
CA GLN A 148 0.56 4.95 11.54
C GLN A 148 1.95 5.55 11.29
N ARG A 149 2.03 6.86 11.06
CA ARG A 149 3.32 7.55 10.92
C ARG A 149 4.19 7.40 12.16
N ALA A 150 3.62 7.54 13.35
CA ALA A 150 4.34 7.37 14.61
C ALA A 150 4.84 5.92 14.78
N GLU A 151 4.01 4.92 14.47
CA GLU A 151 4.37 3.51 14.51
C GLU A 151 5.51 3.18 13.53
N LEU A 152 5.44 3.67 12.28
CA LEU A 152 6.52 3.51 11.31
C LEU A 152 7.84 4.16 11.77
N ARG A 153 7.78 5.32 12.44
CA ARG A 153 8.97 5.98 13.01
C ARG A 153 9.58 5.18 14.16
N ALA A 154 8.78 4.47 14.94
CA ALA A 154 9.27 3.59 15.99
C ALA A 154 10.15 2.46 15.42
N LEU A 155 9.74 1.87 14.28
CA LEU A 155 10.52 0.83 13.58
C LEU A 155 11.92 1.30 13.12
N LEU A 156 12.10 2.61 12.93
CA LEU A 156 13.40 3.18 12.56
C LEU A 156 14.34 3.35 13.77
N SER A 157 13.78 3.38 14.99
CA SER A 157 14.52 3.67 16.22
C SER A 157 14.97 2.40 16.96
N GLU A 158 14.32 1.27 16.71
CA GLU A 158 14.73 -0.03 17.23
C GLU A 158 16.08 -0.43 16.61
N LYS A 159 17.11 -0.66 17.44
CA LYS A 159 18.46 -1.04 17.02
C LYS A 159 18.60 -2.54 16.83
#